data_AF-A0ABC8DA30-F1
#
_entry.id   AF-A0ABC8DA30-F1
#
_cell.length_a   1.000
_cell.length_b   1.000
_cell.length_c   1.000
_cell.angle_alpha   90.00
_cell.angle_beta   90.00
_cell.angle_gamma   90.00
#
_symmetry.space_group_name_H-M   'P 1'
#
loop_
_entity.id
_entity.type
_entity.pdbx_description
1 polymer ?
#
loop_
_entity_poly.entity_id
_entity_poly.type
_entity_poly.pdbx_seq_one_letter_code
_entity_poly.pdbx_strand_id
1 'polypeptide(L)'
;MLRDRGAIKWTSMMLPEHLTQLKQDLLDVSKMEKPSLDEQQIEEIDILVSEAMAFNKELKFKLFKEGIAEDLIGTVQYLNYEQHKLHVKDHHDQTVYITMNDIIGVAYND
;
A
#
# COMPACT_ATOMS: atom_id res chain seq x y z
N MET A 1 16.65 -4.02 -24.87
CA MET A 1 15.27 -4.41 -25.22
C MET A 1 14.51 -4.58 -23.92
N LEU A 2 13.35 -3.93 -23.85
CA LEU A 2 12.51 -3.66 -22.69
C LEU A 2 12.53 -4.81 -21.66
N ARG A 3 13.14 -4.56 -20.48
CA ARG A 3 12.81 -5.34 -19.30
C ARG A 3 11.39 -4.89 -18.93
N ASP A 4 10.43 -5.62 -19.46
CA ASP A 4 9.05 -5.66 -18.99
C ASP A 4 9.10 -6.16 -17.53
N ARG A 5 9.53 -5.28 -16.63
CA ARG A 5 9.24 -5.44 -15.22
C ARG A 5 7.84 -4.88 -15.11
N GLY A 6 6.87 -5.76 -14.96
CA GLY A 6 5.50 -5.42 -14.58
C GLY A 6 5.53 -4.64 -13.28
N ALA A 7 5.82 -3.34 -13.38
CA ALA A 7 5.65 -2.38 -12.33
C ALA A 7 4.19 -2.50 -11.89
N ILE A 8 3.99 -2.67 -10.59
CA ILE A 8 2.68 -2.93 -10.03
C ILE A 8 1.91 -1.62 -10.08
N LYS A 9 1.29 -1.31 -11.22
CA LYS A 9 0.53 -0.07 -11.39
C LYS A 9 -0.75 -0.08 -10.57
N TRP A 10 -0.61 0.12 -9.27
CA TRP A 10 -1.67 0.23 -8.28
C TRP A 10 -2.57 1.45 -8.54
N THR A 11 -2.04 2.50 -9.18
CA THR A 11 -2.82 3.61 -9.79
C THR A 11 -3.96 3.09 -10.64
N SER A 12 -3.66 2.17 -11.56
CA SER A 12 -4.62 1.59 -12.51
C SER A 12 -5.65 0.67 -11.84
N MET A 13 -5.38 0.22 -10.61
CA MET A 13 -6.29 -0.61 -9.79
C MET A 13 -7.19 0.23 -8.89
N MET A 14 -6.83 1.50 -8.67
CA MET A 14 -7.56 2.47 -7.84
C MET A 14 -8.42 3.43 -8.68
N LEU A 15 -8.45 3.29 -10.02
CA LEU A 15 -9.20 4.18 -10.90
C LEU A 15 -10.73 4.01 -10.77
N PRO A 16 -11.51 5.12 -10.82
CA PRO A 16 -12.86 5.21 -10.24
C PRO A 16 -14.02 4.64 -11.07
N GLU A 17 -13.82 3.82 -12.10
CA GLU A 17 -14.97 3.31 -12.87
C GLU A 17 -15.81 2.26 -12.09
N HIS A 18 -15.30 1.73 -10.97
CA HIS A 18 -16.05 0.85 -10.05
C HIS A 18 -16.30 1.47 -8.66
N LEU A 19 -16.34 2.81 -8.53
CA LEU A 19 -16.63 3.52 -7.27
C LEU A 19 -18.09 3.41 -6.76
N THR A 20 -18.82 2.36 -7.12
CA THR A 20 -20.27 2.25 -6.86
C THR A 20 -20.67 0.96 -6.15
N GLN A 21 -19.81 0.32 -5.34
CA GLN A 21 -20.29 -0.83 -4.55
C GLN A 21 -19.66 -1.11 -3.18
N LEU A 22 -18.66 -0.35 -2.70
CA LEU A 22 -18.06 -0.59 -1.37
C LEU A 22 -18.18 0.60 -0.41
N LYS A 23 -19.30 1.31 -0.46
CA LYS A 23 -19.60 2.44 0.45
C LYS A 23 -20.50 2.08 1.64
N GLN A 24 -20.82 0.80 1.86
CA GLN A 24 -21.85 0.46 2.86
C GLN A 24 -21.30 0.14 4.26
N ASP A 25 -20.03 -0.26 4.41
CA ASP A 25 -19.46 -0.67 5.72
C ASP A 25 -18.50 0.34 6.37
N LEU A 26 -18.08 1.40 5.65
CA LEU A 26 -17.10 2.38 6.15
C LEU A 26 -17.74 3.68 6.65
N LEU A 27 -19.07 3.73 6.79
CA LEU A 27 -19.81 4.97 7.04
C LEU A 27 -19.83 5.43 8.51
N ASP A 28 -19.35 4.63 9.47
CA ASP A 28 -19.56 4.95 10.90
C ASP A 28 -18.31 5.24 11.74
N VAL A 29 -17.08 5.13 11.20
CA VAL A 29 -15.87 5.38 12.02
C VAL A 29 -14.90 6.36 11.37
N SER A 30 -14.82 7.52 12.03
CA SER A 30 -13.74 8.52 12.01
C SER A 30 -13.74 9.58 10.92
N LYS A 31 -14.17 10.77 11.35
CA LYS A 31 -14.11 12.10 10.72
C LYS A 31 -12.67 12.65 10.63
N MET A 32 -11.71 11.86 10.17
CA MET A 32 -10.44 12.41 9.68
C MET A 32 -10.33 12.10 8.20
N GLU A 33 -10.23 13.15 7.39
CA GLU A 33 -9.97 13.02 5.96
C GLU A 33 -8.63 12.30 5.78
N LYS A 34 -8.69 11.07 5.25
CA LYS A 34 -7.50 10.34 4.81
C LYS A 34 -6.69 11.29 3.91
N PRO A 35 -5.36 11.39 4.09
CA PRO A 35 -4.55 12.26 3.25
C PRO A 35 -4.74 11.84 1.78
N SER A 36 -5.11 12.80 0.94
CA SER A 36 -5.17 12.63 -0.50
C SER A 36 -3.75 12.49 -1.03
N LEU A 37 -3.40 11.30 -1.51
CA LEU A 37 -2.15 11.08 -2.22
C LEU A 37 -2.30 11.63 -3.65
N ASP A 38 -1.40 12.51 -4.04
CA ASP A 38 -1.31 12.98 -5.43
C ASP A 38 -0.68 11.90 -6.33
N GLU A 39 -0.88 11.99 -7.65
CA GLU A 39 -0.37 11.02 -8.63
C GLU A 39 1.13 10.77 -8.46
N GLN A 40 1.91 11.83 -8.17
CA GLN A 40 3.36 11.69 -7.94
C GLN A 40 3.69 10.82 -6.73
N GLN A 41 2.99 11.03 -5.61
CA GLN A 41 3.20 10.24 -4.39
C GLN A 41 2.80 8.79 -4.60
N ILE A 42 1.79 8.57 -5.45
CA ILE A 42 1.34 7.24 -5.81
C ILE A 42 2.40 6.55 -6.69
N GLU A 43 3.00 7.25 -7.65
CA GLU A 43 4.11 6.67 -8.42
C GLU A 43 5.33 6.35 -7.54
N GLU A 44 5.65 7.21 -6.57
CA GLU A 44 6.77 6.98 -5.66
C GLU A 44 6.59 5.70 -4.82
N ILE A 45 5.42 5.50 -4.22
CA ILE A 45 5.16 4.28 -3.43
C ILE A 45 5.17 3.04 -4.34
N ASP A 46 4.72 3.12 -5.61
CA ASP A 46 4.85 1.98 -6.56
C ASP A 46 6.31 1.57 -6.72
N ILE A 47 7.15 2.57 -7.02
CA ILE A 47 8.57 2.37 -7.27
C ILE A 47 9.22 1.77 -6.03
N LEU A 48 8.96 2.35 -4.85
CA LEU A 48 9.53 1.87 -3.59
C LEU A 48 9.12 0.42 -3.28
N VAL A 49 7.83 0.09 -3.40
CA VAL A 49 7.34 -1.27 -3.15
C VAL A 49 7.93 -2.24 -4.17
N SER A 50 7.92 -1.89 -5.45
CA SER A 50 8.47 -2.72 -6.52
C SER A 50 9.97 -2.96 -6.36
N GLU A 51 10.73 -1.93 -5.99
CA GLU A 51 12.15 -2.04 -5.69
C GLU A 51 12.41 -2.90 -4.45
N ALA A 52 11.68 -2.64 -3.36
CA ALA A 52 11.83 -3.39 -2.14
C ALA A 52 11.50 -4.88 -2.30
N MET A 53 10.47 -5.21 -3.09
CA MET A 53 10.18 -6.59 -3.46
C MET A 53 11.32 -7.22 -4.27
N ALA A 54 11.86 -6.50 -5.25
CA ALA A 54 12.93 -7.00 -6.12
C ALA A 54 14.27 -7.21 -5.39
N PHE A 55 14.56 -6.36 -4.40
CA PHE A 55 15.80 -6.38 -3.63
C PHE A 55 15.65 -6.98 -2.22
N ASN A 56 14.45 -7.46 -1.87
CA ASN A 56 14.08 -7.93 -0.53
C ASN A 56 14.47 -6.93 0.58
N LYS A 57 14.21 -5.63 0.34
CA LYS A 57 14.49 -4.56 1.29
C LYS A 57 13.32 -4.34 2.24
N GLU A 58 13.67 -3.91 3.44
CA GLU A 58 12.71 -3.51 4.45
C GLU A 58 12.19 -2.10 4.17
N LEU A 59 10.87 -1.93 4.26
CA LEU A 59 10.18 -0.67 4.06
C LEU A 59 9.41 -0.31 5.33
N LYS A 60 9.32 0.99 5.58
CA LYS A 60 8.44 1.60 6.56
C LYS A 60 7.16 2.06 5.86
N PHE A 61 6.07 1.36 6.13
CA PHE A 61 4.71 1.69 5.71
C PHE A 61 4.04 2.59 6.73
N LYS A 62 3.49 3.70 6.27
CA LYS A 62 2.61 4.53 7.08
C LYS A 62 1.17 4.20 6.71
N LEU A 63 0.43 3.67 7.67
CA LEU A 63 -0.94 3.23 7.55
C LEU A 63 -1.85 4.22 8.26
N PHE A 64 -3.02 4.49 7.70
CA PHE A 64 -4.03 5.33 8.29
C PHE A 64 -5.31 4.54 8.44
N LYS A 65 -5.65 4.22 9.68
CA LYS A 65 -6.83 3.42 10.01
C LYS A 65 -7.59 4.07 11.15
N GLU A 66 -8.89 4.24 10.99
CA GLU A 66 -9.80 4.75 12.04
C GLU A 66 -9.40 6.13 12.62
N GLY A 67 -8.68 6.97 11.85
CA GLY A 67 -8.20 8.27 12.31
C GLY A 67 -6.83 8.24 12.99
N ILE A 68 -6.16 7.10 13.00
CA ILE A 68 -4.85 6.91 13.60
C ILE A 68 -3.84 6.59 12.50
N ALA A 69 -2.72 7.30 12.51
CA ALA A 69 -1.57 6.97 11.66
C ALA A 69 -0.65 6.02 12.43
N GLU A 70 -0.45 4.81 11.90
CA GLU A 70 0.44 3.80 12.44
C GLU A 70 1.59 3.56 11.46
N ASP A 71 2.79 3.35 11.99
CA ASP A 71 3.94 2.96 11.19
C ASP A 71 4.17 1.45 11.35
N LEU A 72 4.36 0.75 10.22
CA LEU A 72 4.69 -0.66 10.17
C LEU A 72 5.97 -0.84 9.38
N ILE A 73 6.93 -1.58 9.93
CA ILE A 73 8.21 -1.86 9.28
C ILE A 73 8.21 -3.32 8.85
N GLY A 74 8.63 -3.60 7.62
CA GLY A 74 8.78 -4.97 7.16
C GLY A 74 9.11 -5.09 5.68
N THR A 75 9.34 -6.32 5.25
CA THR A 75 9.71 -6.66 3.88
C THR A 75 8.50 -7.18 3.12
N VAL A 76 8.23 -6.61 1.94
CA VAL A 76 7.11 -7.05 1.09
C VAL A 76 7.47 -8.38 0.43
N GLN A 77 6.70 -9.42 0.74
CA GLN A 77 6.88 -10.74 0.15
C GLN A 77 6.12 -10.88 -1.17
N TYR A 78 4.85 -10.49 -1.19
CA TYR A 78 4.04 -10.50 -2.41
C TYR A 78 2.82 -9.58 -2.26
N LEU A 79 2.21 -9.26 -3.41
CA LEU A 79 0.94 -8.55 -3.48
C LEU A 79 -0.17 -9.51 -3.84
N ASN A 80 -1.27 -9.50 -3.07
CA ASN A 80 -2.51 -10.16 -3.48
C ASN A 80 -3.41 -9.17 -4.22
N TYR A 81 -3.46 -9.31 -5.54
CA TYR A 81 -4.25 -8.46 -6.44
C TYR A 81 -5.76 -8.63 -6.22
N GLU A 82 -6.24 -9.84 -5.94
CA GLU A 82 -7.67 -10.10 -5.76
C GLU A 82 -8.21 -9.45 -4.48
N GLN A 83 -7.36 -9.38 -3.44
CA GLN A 83 -7.72 -8.84 -2.14
C GLN A 83 -7.25 -7.39 -1.93
N HIS A 84 -6.49 -6.82 -2.87
CA HIS A 84 -5.86 -5.50 -2.74
C HIS A 84 -5.04 -5.37 -1.43
N LYS A 85 -4.32 -6.44 -1.07
CA LYS A 85 -3.56 -6.55 0.18
C LYS A 85 -2.10 -6.91 -0.07
N LEU A 86 -1.21 -6.14 0.54
CA LEU A 86 0.21 -6.43 0.60
C LEU A 86 0.49 -7.44 1.71
N HIS A 87 1.28 -8.45 1.37
CA HIS A 87 1.80 -9.41 2.33
C HIS A 87 3.18 -8.97 2.76
N VAL A 88 3.27 -8.45 3.99
CA VAL A 88 4.50 -7.89 4.55
C VAL A 88 4.98 -8.80 5.68
N LYS A 89 6.28 -9.07 5.72
CA LYS A 89 6.91 -9.84 6.77
C LYS A 89 7.65 -8.90 7.69
N ASP A 90 7.25 -8.87 8.96
CA ASP A 90 7.91 -8.09 10.01
C ASP A 90 9.27 -8.69 10.38
N HIS A 91 10.10 -7.93 11.10
CA HIS A 91 11.41 -8.35 11.58
C HIS A 91 11.36 -9.61 12.48
N HIS A 92 10.21 -9.90 13.10
CA HIS A 92 9.96 -11.12 13.86
C HIS A 92 9.53 -12.33 13.02
N ASP A 93 9.65 -12.27 11.70
CA ASP A 93 9.18 -13.30 10.76
C ASP A 93 7.63 -13.44 10.72
N GLN A 94 6.92 -12.52 11.38
CA GLN A 94 5.46 -12.50 11.42
C GLN A 94 4.90 -11.90 10.14
N THR A 95 3.95 -12.61 9.54
CA THR A 95 3.18 -12.11 8.41
C THR A 95 2.16 -11.08 8.89
N VAL A 96 2.14 -9.92 8.25
CA VAL A 96 1.12 -8.89 8.39
C VAL A 96 0.51 -8.57 7.03
N TYR A 97 -0.82 -8.41 7.01
CA TYR A 97 -1.56 -8.04 5.82
C TYR A 97 -1.93 -6.56 5.88
N ILE A 98 -1.49 -5.80 4.88
CA ILE A 98 -1.74 -4.36 4.78
C ILE A 98 -2.70 -4.11 3.63
N THR A 99 -3.83 -3.46 3.90
CA THR A 99 -4.71 -3.00 2.81
C THR A 99 -4.04 -1.84 2.10
N MET A 100 -3.98 -1.88 0.77
CA MET A 100 -3.39 -0.79 -0.01
C MET A 100 -4.11 0.55 0.21
N ASN A 101 -5.42 0.51 0.44
CA ASN A 101 -6.19 1.70 0.76
C ASN A 101 -5.87 2.30 2.13
N ASP A 102 -5.24 1.58 3.05
CA ASP A 102 -4.83 2.15 4.33
C ASP A 102 -3.46 2.83 4.23
N ILE A 103 -2.70 2.61 3.15
CA ILE A 103 -1.36 3.19 2.99
C ILE A 103 -1.45 4.68 2.63
N ILE A 104 -0.74 5.49 3.41
CA ILE A 104 -0.63 6.94 3.23
C ILE A 104 0.82 7.39 3.03
N GLY A 105 1.76 6.46 2.99
CA GLY A 105 3.17 6.72 2.71
C GLY A 105 4.01 5.46 2.83
N VAL A 106 5.11 5.40 2.09
CA VAL A 106 6.13 4.35 2.17
C VAL A 106 7.50 5.01 2.12
N ALA A 107 8.43 4.52 2.92
CA ALA A 107 9.83 4.96 2.92
C ALA A 107 10.75 3.75 3.14
N TYR A 108 12.02 3.86 2.75
CA TYR A 108 13.03 2.88 3.15
C TYR A 108 13.26 2.94 4.67
N ASN A 109 13.43 1.79 5.30
CA ASN A 109 13.94 1.71 6.66
C ASN A 109 15.48 1.79 6.59
N ASP A 110 16.05 2.98 6.81
CA ASP A 110 17.50 3.24 6.89
C ASP A 110 17.94 3.43 8.35
#